data_AF-A0AAU8DYL6-F1
#
_entry.id   AF-A0AAU8DYL6-F1
#
_cell.length_a   1.000
_cell.length_b   1.000
_cell.length_c   1.000
_cell.angle_alpha   90.00
_cell.angle_beta   90.00
_cell.angle_gamma   90.00
#
_symmetry.space_group_name_H-M   'P 1'
#
loop_
_entity.id
_entity.type
_entity.pdbx_description
1 polymer ?
#
loop_
_entity_poly.entity_id
_entity_poly.type
_entity_poly.pdbx_seq_one_letter_code
_entity_poly.pdbx_strand_id
1 'polypeptide(L)'
;MDYLRHPAIHKFRTIVFGYSLLFRGGFQSRNDFALWCDHWWLTRHPYTPKRSKPNAKWFGLLRGAWPREPCASELIEDFPLLAQVLDDPLWTVLDWEGNAADLAIGFIRRVRINDAPLLPFSNKVMETLCGCPDWRRLAFLVALLRTRSTQYLFHRLWLQKNFACYVELVCLTVPFCACCSELHRHLNALYLLGELGAVDHWPQDPHSFFIALEGQEALWATLAKMNWFHEMDTFSVTMLWCVAAAHPLLLPRFAQEEYDCPPGILQRVHTTLSTQANTLINLID
;
A
#
# COMPACT_ATOMS: atom_id res chain seq x y z
N MET A 1 20.13 -7.06 15.39
CA MET A 1 18.95 -6.45 14.73
C MET A 1 18.39 -5.36 15.65
N ASP A 2 19.09 -4.25 15.78
CA ASP A 2 18.68 -3.13 16.65
C ASP A 2 18.84 -1.84 15.86
N TYR A 3 17.84 -1.44 15.06
CA TYR A 3 17.68 -0.07 14.54
C TYR A 3 16.29 0.09 13.92
N LEU A 4 15.22 0.08 14.73
CA LEU A 4 13.93 0.63 14.28
C LEU A 4 13.36 1.50 15.39
N ARG A 5 13.66 2.79 15.23
CA ARG A 5 13.23 3.89 16.07
C ARG A 5 11.73 4.11 15.82
N HIS A 6 11.05 4.60 16.84
CA HIS A 6 9.60 4.79 16.97
C HIS A 6 8.70 3.52 17.17
N PRO A 7 8.21 3.26 18.40
CA PRO A 7 7.32 2.14 18.73
C PRO A 7 6.05 2.04 17.88
N ALA A 8 5.52 3.16 17.40
CA ALA A 8 4.32 3.16 16.56
C ALA A 8 4.56 2.55 15.17
N ILE A 9 5.72 2.80 14.55
CA ILE A 9 6.07 2.21 13.24
C ILE A 9 6.27 0.71 13.40
N HIS A 10 6.94 0.27 14.45
CA HIS A 10 7.10 -1.14 14.77
C HIS A 10 5.74 -1.84 14.93
N LYS A 11 4.83 -1.23 15.70
CA LYS A 11 3.46 -1.73 15.87
C LYS A 11 2.74 -1.81 14.54
N PHE A 12 2.81 -0.76 13.71
CA PHE A 12 2.15 -0.73 12.42
C PHE A 12 2.68 -1.80 11.46
N ARG A 13 4.00 -1.92 11.34
CA ARG A 13 4.65 -2.99 10.57
C ARG A 13 4.19 -4.38 11.01
N THR A 14 4.03 -4.59 12.32
CA THR A 14 3.53 -5.85 12.88
C THR A 14 2.06 -6.10 12.51
N ILE A 15 1.22 -5.05 12.49
CA ILE A 15 -0.17 -5.15 12.02
C ILE A 15 -0.20 -5.59 10.56
N VAL A 16 0.61 -4.95 9.70
CA VAL A 16 0.71 -5.29 8.27
C VAL A 16 1.18 -6.72 8.09
N PHE A 17 2.22 -7.16 8.82
CA PHE A 17 2.68 -8.56 8.84
C PHE A 17 1.54 -9.53 9.17
N GLY A 18 0.75 -9.24 10.23
CA GLY A 18 -0.37 -10.09 10.63
C GLY A 18 -1.47 -10.18 9.57
N TYR A 19 -1.86 -9.04 8.98
CA TYR A 19 -2.87 -9.02 7.94
C TYR A 19 -2.37 -9.63 6.62
N SER A 20 -1.10 -9.49 6.27
CA SER A 20 -0.51 -10.20 5.13
C SER A 20 -0.63 -11.70 5.27
N LEU A 21 -0.38 -12.25 6.47
CA LEU A 21 -0.58 -13.67 6.75
C LEU A 21 -2.07 -14.06 6.67
N LEU A 22 -2.95 -13.24 7.27
CA LEU A 22 -4.39 -13.48 7.26
C LEU A 22 -4.94 -13.56 5.83
N PHE A 23 -4.62 -12.58 4.99
CA PHE A 23 -5.09 -12.53 3.61
C PHE A 23 -4.43 -13.61 2.74
N ARG A 24 -3.15 -13.93 2.96
CA ARG A 24 -2.49 -15.02 2.24
C ARG A 24 -3.16 -16.37 2.47
N GLY A 25 -3.61 -16.63 3.69
CA GLY A 25 -4.33 -17.86 4.03
C GLY A 25 -5.80 -17.89 3.56
N GLY A 26 -6.33 -16.81 2.99
CA GLY A 26 -7.70 -16.74 2.50
C GLY A 26 -8.76 -16.84 3.61
N PHE A 27 -8.41 -16.49 4.85
CA PHE A 27 -9.32 -16.63 5.98
C PHE A 27 -10.44 -15.59 5.93
N GLN A 28 -11.68 -16.05 6.10
CA GLN A 28 -12.87 -15.20 6.08
C GLN A 28 -13.10 -14.46 7.42
N SER A 29 -12.48 -14.94 8.49
CA SER A 29 -12.59 -14.32 9.81
C SER A 29 -11.29 -14.37 10.60
N ARG A 30 -11.18 -13.46 11.59
CA ARG A 30 -10.06 -13.46 12.55
C ARG A 30 -10.02 -14.73 13.40
N ASN A 31 -11.16 -15.37 13.61
CA ASN A 31 -11.25 -16.63 14.36
C ASN A 31 -10.68 -17.80 13.55
N ASP A 32 -11.02 -17.88 12.26
CA ASP A 32 -10.48 -18.92 11.37
C ASP A 32 -8.96 -18.78 11.25
N PHE A 33 -8.48 -17.54 11.09
CA PHE A 33 -7.06 -17.21 11.15
C PHE A 33 -6.40 -17.71 12.44
N ALA A 34 -6.98 -17.41 13.60
CA ALA A 34 -6.39 -17.80 14.88
C ALA A 34 -6.41 -19.33 15.11
N LEU A 35 -7.47 -20.02 14.67
CA LEU A 35 -7.57 -21.48 14.71
C LEU A 35 -6.52 -22.12 13.81
N TRP A 36 -6.37 -21.60 12.59
CA TRP A 36 -5.36 -22.08 11.66
C TRP A 36 -3.95 -21.86 12.20
N CYS A 37 -3.66 -20.69 12.78
CA CYS A 37 -2.33 -20.42 13.36
C CYS A 37 -2.02 -21.35 14.55
N ASP A 38 -3.02 -21.69 15.38
CA ASP A 38 -2.84 -22.68 16.44
C ASP A 38 -2.57 -24.07 15.87
N HIS A 39 -3.27 -24.48 14.82
CA HIS A 39 -3.02 -25.76 14.15
C HIS A 39 -1.62 -25.80 13.52
N TRP A 40 -1.23 -24.75 12.82
CA TRP A 40 0.11 -24.57 12.27
C TRP A 40 1.18 -24.69 13.36
N TRP A 41 1.01 -23.99 14.48
CA TRP A 41 1.95 -24.03 15.60
C TRP A 41 2.04 -25.41 16.25
N LEU A 42 0.90 -26.09 16.45
CA LEU A 42 0.86 -27.44 17.01
C LEU A 42 1.51 -28.47 16.08
N THR A 43 1.44 -28.28 14.77
CA THR A 43 2.11 -29.15 13.79
C THR A 43 3.63 -29.03 13.89
N ARG A 44 4.17 -27.82 14.11
CA ARG A 44 5.61 -27.61 14.35
C ARG A 44 6.06 -28.01 15.75
N HIS A 45 5.21 -27.77 16.74
CA HIS A 45 5.52 -27.95 18.16
C HIS A 45 4.54 -28.92 18.81
N PRO A 46 4.62 -30.24 18.49
CA PRO A 46 3.62 -31.24 18.88
C PRO A 46 3.48 -31.45 20.40
N TYR A 47 4.50 -31.04 21.17
CA TYR A 47 4.49 -31.08 22.64
C TYR A 47 3.77 -29.88 23.27
N THR A 48 3.36 -28.88 22.49
CA THR A 48 2.58 -27.75 23.00
C THR A 48 1.19 -28.25 23.45
N PRO A 49 0.75 -27.94 24.68
CA PRO A 49 -0.56 -28.37 25.14
C PRO A 49 -1.69 -27.85 24.24
N LYS A 50 -2.57 -28.75 23.79
CA LYS A 50 -3.78 -28.39 23.05
C LYS A 50 -4.67 -27.53 23.92
N ARG A 51 -5.26 -26.50 23.31
CA ARG A 51 -6.17 -25.56 23.97
C ARG A 51 -7.58 -25.75 23.45
N SER A 52 -8.57 -25.49 24.30
CA SER A 52 -9.98 -25.52 23.91
C SER A 52 -10.41 -24.27 23.12
N LYS A 53 -9.60 -23.21 23.13
CA LYS A 53 -9.84 -21.94 22.42
C LYS A 53 -8.56 -21.47 21.73
N PRO A 54 -8.68 -20.71 20.63
CA PRO A 54 -7.54 -20.14 19.95
C PRO A 54 -6.65 -19.32 20.88
N ASN A 55 -5.34 -19.42 20.71
CA ASN A 55 -4.39 -18.61 21.46
C ASN A 55 -4.61 -17.12 21.18
N ALA A 56 -4.91 -16.35 22.24
CA ALA A 56 -5.18 -14.92 22.16
C ALA A 56 -4.05 -14.11 21.49
N LYS A 57 -2.82 -14.65 21.49
CA LYS A 57 -1.65 -14.05 20.84
C LYS A 57 -1.81 -13.88 19.33
N TRP A 58 -2.57 -14.75 18.65
CA TRP A 58 -2.84 -14.59 17.21
C TRP A 58 -3.67 -13.35 16.92
N PHE A 59 -4.66 -13.04 17.76
CA PHE A 59 -5.37 -11.76 17.68
C PHE A 59 -4.52 -10.57 18.13
N GLY A 60 -3.51 -10.81 18.96
CA GLY A 60 -2.49 -9.83 19.31
C GLY A 60 -1.67 -9.41 18.11
N LEU A 61 -1.32 -10.35 17.23
CA LEU A 61 -0.57 -10.09 15.99
C LEU A 61 -1.27 -9.07 15.10
N LEU A 62 -2.58 -9.25 14.87
CA LEU A 62 -3.43 -8.30 14.12
C LEU A 62 -3.57 -6.93 14.79
N ARG A 63 -3.16 -6.79 16.06
CA ARG A 63 -3.15 -5.55 16.84
C ARG A 63 -1.74 -4.98 17.04
N GLY A 64 -0.74 -5.58 16.40
CA GLY A 64 0.64 -5.12 16.41
C GLY A 64 1.51 -5.71 17.53
N ALA A 65 1.08 -6.80 18.18
CA ALA A 65 1.91 -7.53 19.12
C ALA A 65 2.82 -8.51 18.38
N TRP A 66 4.14 -8.29 18.44
CA TRP A 66 5.13 -9.13 17.76
C TRP A 66 5.16 -10.56 18.33
N PRO A 67 5.19 -11.60 17.49
CA PRO A 67 5.35 -12.97 17.97
C PRO A 67 6.74 -13.13 18.59
N ARG A 68 6.85 -13.89 19.68
CA ARG A 68 8.15 -14.19 20.30
C ARG A 68 8.92 -15.17 19.42
N GLU A 69 10.24 -15.07 19.39
CA GLU A 69 11.06 -16.13 18.82
C GLU A 69 10.85 -17.46 19.58
N PRO A 70 10.88 -18.62 18.89
CA PRO A 70 11.19 -18.80 17.45
C PRO A 70 10.01 -18.60 16.48
N CYS A 71 8.81 -18.30 16.99
CA CYS A 71 7.57 -18.25 16.21
C CYS A 71 7.62 -17.28 15.02
N ALA A 72 8.24 -16.11 15.19
CA ALA A 72 8.37 -15.15 14.09
C ALA A 72 9.26 -15.70 12.96
N SER A 73 10.44 -16.23 13.31
CA SER A 73 11.36 -16.82 12.33
C SER A 73 10.74 -18.00 11.58
N GLU A 74 10.01 -18.88 12.28
CA GLU A 74 9.33 -20.03 11.67
C GLU A 74 8.17 -19.62 10.76
N LEU A 75 7.42 -18.56 11.11
CA LEU A 75 6.41 -18.00 10.22
C LEU A 75 7.04 -17.44 8.94
N ILE A 76 8.20 -16.79 9.04
CA ILE A 76 8.90 -16.25 7.87
C ILE A 76 9.44 -17.38 6.98
N GLU A 77 9.95 -18.45 7.58
CA GLU A 77 10.41 -19.64 6.86
C GLU A 77 9.29 -20.24 6.00
N ASP A 78 8.10 -20.42 6.57
CA ASP A 78 6.94 -20.97 5.85
C ASP A 78 6.26 -20.00 4.90
N PHE A 79 6.31 -18.70 5.22
CA PHE A 79 5.68 -17.64 4.46
C PHE A 79 6.71 -16.56 4.11
N PRO A 80 7.59 -16.79 3.11
CA PRO A 80 8.68 -15.87 2.77
C PRO A 80 8.22 -14.46 2.38
N LEU A 81 6.97 -14.29 1.93
CA LEU A 81 6.38 -12.97 1.67
C LEU A 81 6.40 -12.07 2.92
N LEU A 82 6.38 -12.65 4.12
CA LEU A 82 6.40 -11.92 5.37
C LEU A 82 7.75 -11.23 5.60
N ALA A 83 8.86 -11.81 5.11
CA ALA A 83 10.16 -11.13 5.11
C ALA A 83 10.09 -9.84 4.29
N GLN A 84 9.47 -9.89 3.10
CA GLN A 84 9.29 -8.71 2.25
C GLN A 84 8.53 -7.59 2.96
N VAL A 85 7.52 -7.94 3.76
CA VAL A 85 6.80 -6.97 4.59
C VAL A 85 7.73 -6.33 5.61
N LEU A 86 8.62 -7.09 6.25
CA LEU A 86 9.50 -6.56 7.30
C LEU A 86 10.63 -5.69 6.75
N ASP A 87 11.15 -6.07 5.59
CA ASP A 87 12.28 -5.44 4.90
C ASP A 87 11.85 -4.27 4.03
N ASP A 88 10.53 -4.04 3.88
CA ASP A 88 10.02 -2.96 3.04
C ASP A 88 10.54 -1.59 3.53
N PRO A 89 11.12 -0.76 2.63
CA PRO A 89 11.64 0.55 2.99
C PRO A 89 10.57 1.55 3.44
N LEU A 90 9.29 1.22 3.25
CA LEU A 90 8.15 2.03 3.72
C LEU A 90 8.29 2.40 5.19
N TRP A 91 8.73 1.47 6.05
CA TRP A 91 8.84 1.72 7.49
C TRP A 91 9.86 2.80 7.80
N THR A 92 10.95 2.86 7.04
CA THR A 92 12.00 3.87 7.21
C THR A 92 11.50 5.24 6.78
N VAL A 93 10.76 5.32 5.67
CA VAL A 93 10.31 6.61 5.12
C VAL A 93 9.04 7.15 5.81
N LEU A 94 8.28 6.28 6.48
CA LEU A 94 7.17 6.67 7.36
C LEU A 94 7.63 7.16 8.74
N ASP A 95 8.87 6.89 9.12
CA ASP A 95 9.43 7.42 10.36
C ASP A 95 9.54 8.95 10.28
N TRP A 96 8.92 9.61 11.26
CA TRP A 96 8.87 11.07 11.36
C TRP A 96 10.01 11.65 12.21
N GLU A 97 10.86 10.81 12.83
CA GLU A 97 12.00 11.27 13.64
C GLU A 97 13.30 11.46 12.83
N GLY A 98 14.06 12.53 13.15
CA GLY A 98 15.46 12.70 12.75
C GLY A 98 15.74 12.99 11.26
N ASN A 99 16.94 12.61 10.78
CA ASN A 99 17.48 12.78 9.41
C ASN A 99 16.71 11.97 8.33
N ALA A 100 15.44 11.64 8.54
CA ALA A 100 14.67 10.81 7.63
C ALA A 100 14.49 11.45 6.24
N ALA A 101 14.53 12.78 6.13
CA ALA A 101 14.60 13.48 4.84
C ALA A 101 15.92 13.21 4.07
N ASP A 102 17.05 13.10 4.78
CA ASP A 102 18.35 12.75 4.19
C ASP A 102 18.42 11.27 3.82
N LEU A 103 17.77 10.41 4.60
CA LEU A 103 17.59 9.00 4.24
C LEU A 103 16.70 8.85 3.00
N ALA A 104 15.64 9.65 2.89
CA ALA A 104 14.75 9.66 1.72
C ALA A 104 15.50 10.03 0.43
N ILE A 105 16.40 11.03 0.45
CA ILE A 105 17.19 11.36 -0.75
C ILE A 105 18.19 10.26 -1.11
N GLY A 106 18.88 9.66 -0.13
CA GLY A 106 19.77 8.52 -0.36
C GLY A 106 19.01 7.31 -0.93
N PHE A 107 17.80 7.07 -0.43
CA PHE A 107 16.90 6.04 -0.92
C PHE A 107 16.50 6.26 -2.38
N ILE A 108 15.98 7.45 -2.74
CA ILE A 108 15.55 7.75 -4.13
C ILE A 108 16.70 7.65 -5.12
N ARG A 109 17.92 8.07 -4.73
CA ARG A 109 19.10 8.01 -5.60
C ARG A 109 19.49 6.58 -5.98
N ARG A 110 19.11 5.60 -5.15
CA ARG A 110 19.36 4.17 -5.36
C ARG A 110 18.25 3.49 -6.16
N VAL A 111 17.08 4.12 -6.29
CA VAL A 111 15.96 3.59 -7.09
C VAL A 111 16.36 3.52 -8.57
N ARG A 112 16.14 2.35 -9.16
CA ARG A 112 16.25 2.10 -10.59
C ARG A 112 14.92 1.56 -11.12
N ILE A 113 14.47 2.11 -12.24
CA ILE A 113 13.32 1.62 -12.99
C ILE A 113 13.89 1.06 -14.29
N ASN A 114 13.81 -0.27 -14.48
CA ASN A 114 14.44 -0.98 -15.59
C ASN A 114 15.93 -0.61 -15.71
N ASP A 115 16.65 -0.69 -14.59
CA ASP A 115 18.08 -0.35 -14.44
C ASP A 115 18.45 1.12 -14.74
N ALA A 116 17.48 1.96 -15.10
CA ALA A 116 17.68 3.39 -15.32
C ALA A 116 17.38 4.20 -14.04
N PRO A 117 18.12 5.30 -13.78
CA PRO A 117 17.77 6.21 -12.69
C PRO A 117 16.41 6.86 -12.95
N LEU A 118 15.76 7.32 -11.88
CA LEU A 118 14.46 8.00 -11.95
C LEU A 118 14.49 9.31 -12.76
N LEU A 119 15.68 9.90 -12.96
CA LEU A 119 15.85 11.17 -13.67
C LEU A 119 16.11 10.93 -15.17
N PRO A 120 15.67 11.85 -16.04
CA PRO A 120 14.92 13.09 -15.76
C PRO A 120 13.42 12.85 -15.53
N PHE A 121 12.70 13.90 -15.10
CA PHE A 121 11.24 13.84 -14.97
C PHE A 121 10.56 13.50 -16.30
N SER A 122 9.57 12.63 -16.22
CA SER A 122 8.70 12.25 -17.33
C SER A 122 7.34 11.83 -16.79
N ASN A 123 6.26 12.33 -17.40
CA ASN A 123 4.91 11.87 -17.08
C ASN A 123 4.78 10.35 -17.25
N LYS A 124 5.37 9.80 -18.32
CA LYS A 124 5.36 8.35 -18.58
C LYS A 124 6.02 7.56 -17.44
N VAL A 125 7.12 8.08 -16.87
CA VAL A 125 7.80 7.44 -15.73
C VAL A 125 6.91 7.49 -14.48
N MET A 126 6.29 8.64 -14.19
CA MET A 126 5.37 8.76 -13.06
C MET A 126 4.11 7.90 -13.22
N GLU A 127 3.55 7.82 -14.42
CA GLU A 127 2.45 6.91 -14.76
C GLU A 127 2.89 5.45 -14.67
N THR A 128 4.14 5.12 -14.97
CA THR A 128 4.68 3.77 -14.75
C THR A 128 4.83 3.48 -13.26
N LEU A 129 5.29 4.44 -12.45
CA LEU A 129 5.38 4.24 -11.00
C LEU A 129 4.00 4.12 -10.34
N CYS A 130 3.06 4.97 -10.72
CA CYS A 130 1.78 5.12 -10.02
C CYS A 130 0.60 4.42 -10.71
N GLY A 131 0.77 3.94 -11.94
CA GLY A 131 -0.30 3.41 -12.78
C GLY A 131 -0.98 2.15 -12.23
N CYS A 132 -0.30 1.45 -11.33
CA CYS A 132 -0.86 0.35 -10.56
C CYS A 132 -0.63 0.65 -9.08
N PRO A 133 -1.64 1.19 -8.38
CA PRO A 133 -1.58 1.38 -6.94
C PRO A 133 -1.22 0.08 -6.22
N ASP A 134 -0.09 0.10 -5.52
CA ASP A 134 0.45 -1.01 -4.74
C ASP A 134 1.24 -0.44 -3.55
N TRP A 135 0.98 -0.97 -2.36
CA TRP A 135 1.59 -0.47 -1.13
C TRP A 135 3.12 -0.56 -1.14
N ARG A 136 3.71 -1.55 -1.83
CA ARG A 136 5.18 -1.73 -1.94
C ARG A 136 5.86 -0.54 -2.62
N ARG A 137 5.09 0.29 -3.33
CA ARG A 137 5.60 1.48 -4.01
C ARG A 137 5.52 2.73 -3.15
N LEU A 138 4.72 2.71 -2.08
CA LEU A 138 4.54 3.86 -1.20
C LEU A 138 5.87 4.38 -0.65
N ALA A 139 6.83 3.49 -0.39
CA ALA A 139 8.14 3.90 0.08
C ALA A 139 8.81 4.92 -0.87
N PHE A 140 8.77 4.66 -2.18
CA PHE A 140 9.33 5.53 -3.20
C PHE A 140 8.57 6.85 -3.31
N LEU A 141 7.23 6.78 -3.27
CA LEU A 141 6.38 7.95 -3.42
C LEU A 141 6.49 8.89 -2.21
N VAL A 142 6.49 8.32 -0.99
CA VAL A 142 6.70 9.08 0.25
C VAL A 142 8.10 9.68 0.25
N ALA A 143 9.14 8.91 -0.09
CA ALA A 143 10.48 9.47 -0.17
C ALA A 143 10.56 10.63 -1.16
N LEU A 144 9.96 10.48 -2.36
CA LEU A 144 9.92 11.53 -3.38
C LEU A 144 9.25 12.79 -2.86
N LEU A 145 8.13 12.69 -2.14
CA LEU A 145 7.48 13.84 -1.53
C LEU A 145 8.36 14.51 -0.47
N ARG A 146 9.08 13.71 0.32
CA ARG A 146 9.95 14.20 1.41
C ARG A 146 11.26 14.82 0.94
N THR A 147 11.76 14.46 -0.25
CA THR A 147 13.04 15.00 -0.71
C THR A 147 12.98 16.50 -0.95
N ARG A 148 13.99 17.24 -0.48
CA ARG A 148 14.12 18.69 -0.74
C ARG A 148 14.96 19.00 -1.98
N SER A 149 15.50 17.99 -2.66
CA SER A 149 16.35 18.18 -3.84
C SER A 149 15.57 18.80 -5.00
N THR A 150 16.13 19.82 -5.64
CA THR A 150 15.51 20.54 -6.75
C THR A 150 15.34 19.68 -8.00
N GLN A 151 16.21 18.68 -8.20
CA GLN A 151 16.13 17.76 -9.34
C GLN A 151 14.82 16.94 -9.39
N TYR A 152 14.16 16.76 -8.24
CA TYR A 152 12.89 16.03 -8.13
C TYR A 152 11.67 16.96 -8.01
N LEU A 153 11.81 18.27 -8.24
CA LEU A 153 10.71 19.23 -8.08
C LEU A 153 9.46 18.83 -8.88
N PHE A 154 9.61 18.52 -10.17
CA PHE A 154 8.47 18.12 -11.00
C PHE A 154 7.85 16.78 -10.60
N HIS A 155 8.65 15.85 -10.06
CA HIS A 155 8.13 14.59 -9.50
C HIS A 155 7.24 14.86 -8.29
N ARG A 156 7.67 15.75 -7.38
CA ARG A 156 6.89 16.16 -6.22
C ARG A 156 5.59 16.84 -6.61
N LEU A 157 5.65 17.83 -7.51
CA LEU A 157 4.46 18.55 -7.98
C LEU A 157 3.46 17.61 -8.66
N TRP A 158 3.94 16.64 -9.43
CA TRP A 158 3.09 15.63 -10.01
C TRP A 158 2.46 14.74 -8.93
N LEU A 159 3.26 14.27 -7.95
CA LEU A 159 2.76 13.43 -6.87
C LEU A 159 1.77 14.15 -5.98
N GLN A 160 2.00 15.42 -5.63
CA GLN A 160 1.09 16.21 -4.80
C GLN A 160 -0.34 16.22 -5.35
N LYS A 161 -0.51 16.22 -6.68
CA LYS A 161 -1.82 16.15 -7.33
C LYS A 161 -2.51 14.79 -7.25
N ASN A 162 -1.74 13.72 -7.12
CA ASN A 162 -2.23 12.35 -7.32
C ASN A 162 -2.09 11.46 -6.08
N PHE A 163 -1.34 11.89 -5.06
CA PHE A 163 -0.91 11.04 -3.95
C PHE A 163 -2.08 10.65 -3.04
N ALA A 164 -3.02 11.55 -2.76
CA ALA A 164 -4.20 11.24 -1.96
C ALA A 164 -5.00 10.07 -2.58
N CYS A 165 -5.37 10.20 -3.86
CA CYS A 165 -6.05 9.14 -4.61
C CYS A 165 -5.22 7.84 -4.66
N TYR A 166 -3.91 7.92 -4.85
CA TYR A 166 -3.05 6.74 -4.82
C TYR A 166 -3.14 5.99 -3.48
N VAL A 167 -3.05 6.73 -2.36
CA VAL A 167 -3.14 6.16 -1.01
C VAL A 167 -4.53 5.56 -0.75
N GLU A 168 -5.60 6.24 -1.16
CA GLU A 168 -6.96 5.71 -1.06
C GLU A 168 -7.09 4.36 -1.78
N LEU A 169 -6.61 4.26 -3.02
CA LEU A 169 -6.65 3.02 -3.78
C LEU A 169 -5.76 1.93 -3.19
N VAL A 170 -4.58 2.26 -2.66
CA VAL A 170 -3.76 1.30 -1.91
C VAL A 170 -4.52 0.77 -0.69
N CYS A 171 -5.26 1.63 0.00
CA CYS A 171 -6.09 1.25 1.13
C CYS A 171 -7.31 0.41 0.75
N LEU A 172 -7.62 0.22 -0.53
CA LEU A 172 -8.59 -0.81 -0.96
C LEU A 172 -7.94 -2.19 -1.16
N THR A 173 -6.61 -2.25 -1.22
CA THR A 173 -5.87 -3.48 -1.49
C THR A 173 -5.36 -4.16 -0.22
N VAL A 174 -5.14 -5.47 -0.30
CA VAL A 174 -4.52 -6.22 0.79
C VAL A 174 -3.02 -5.88 0.90
N PRO A 175 -2.48 -5.79 2.13
CA PRO A 175 -3.16 -5.94 3.43
C PRO A 175 -3.79 -4.64 3.96
N PHE A 176 -3.64 -3.52 3.26
CA PHE A 176 -3.94 -2.18 3.78
C PHE A 176 -5.44 -1.89 3.95
N CYS A 177 -6.33 -2.60 3.27
CA CYS A 177 -7.77 -2.53 3.53
C CYS A 177 -8.15 -2.81 5.00
N ALA A 178 -7.35 -3.59 5.72
CA ALA A 178 -7.59 -3.89 7.13
C ALA A 178 -6.85 -2.97 8.11
N CYS A 179 -5.93 -2.14 7.63
CA CYS A 179 -5.11 -1.24 8.45
C CYS A 179 -4.95 0.17 7.87
N CYS A 180 -5.91 0.60 7.05
CA CYS A 180 -5.92 1.89 6.36
C CYS A 180 -5.83 3.08 7.32
N SER A 181 -6.46 2.98 8.50
CA SER A 181 -6.41 4.00 9.54
C SER A 181 -5.00 4.20 10.10
N GLU A 182 -4.22 3.14 10.23
CA GLU A 182 -2.83 3.22 10.70
C GLU A 182 -1.93 3.84 9.62
N LEU A 183 -2.13 3.49 8.34
CA LEU A 183 -1.42 4.14 7.24
C LEU A 183 -1.73 5.64 7.19
N HIS A 184 -3.02 6.01 7.20
CA HIS A 184 -3.45 7.40 7.21
C HIS A 184 -2.85 8.15 8.40
N ARG A 185 -2.90 7.58 9.61
CA ARG A 185 -2.32 8.20 10.80
C ARG A 185 -0.84 8.55 10.61
N HIS A 186 -0.04 7.65 10.05
CA HIS A 186 1.38 7.89 9.80
C HIS A 186 1.65 8.91 8.69
N LEU A 187 0.93 8.81 7.57
CA LEU A 187 1.06 9.78 6.48
C LEU A 187 0.55 11.16 6.88
N ASN A 188 -0.53 11.23 7.65
CA ASN A 188 -1.10 12.49 8.13
C ASN A 188 -0.15 13.18 9.12
N ALA A 189 0.57 12.43 9.96
CA ALA A 189 1.62 13.00 10.78
C ALA A 189 2.71 13.66 9.93
N LEU A 190 3.18 13.00 8.86
CA LEU A 190 4.14 13.60 7.92
C LEU A 190 3.57 14.82 7.19
N TYR A 191 2.30 14.77 6.78
CA TYR A 191 1.60 15.88 6.14
C TYR A 191 1.55 17.11 7.07
N LEU A 192 1.12 16.93 8.33
CA LEU A 192 1.03 18.01 9.31
C LEU A 192 2.39 18.61 9.68
N LEU A 193 3.48 17.82 9.58
CA LEU A 193 4.85 18.30 9.72
C LEU A 193 5.37 19.05 8.47
N GLY A 194 4.59 19.11 7.39
CA GLY A 194 4.98 19.71 6.11
C GLY A 194 5.94 18.86 5.29
N GLU A 195 6.18 17.62 5.70
CA GLU A 195 7.17 16.72 5.07
C GLU A 195 6.67 16.14 3.73
N LEU A 196 5.35 16.12 3.48
CA LEU A 196 4.78 15.70 2.19
C LEU A 196 4.51 16.87 1.22
N GLY A 197 4.67 18.12 1.70
CA GLY A 197 4.20 19.31 1.00
C GLY A 197 2.67 19.38 0.86
N ALA A 198 2.19 20.27 -0.01
CA ALA A 198 0.76 20.50 -0.22
C ALA A 198 0.16 19.43 -1.14
N VAL A 199 -0.21 18.28 -0.57
CA VAL A 199 -0.94 17.23 -1.29
C VAL A 199 -2.39 17.68 -1.52
N ASP A 200 -2.82 17.67 -2.78
CA ASP A 200 -4.17 18.04 -3.19
C ASP A 200 -5.18 17.03 -2.62
N HIS A 201 -6.31 17.56 -2.14
CA HIS A 201 -7.41 16.78 -1.57
C HIS A 201 -7.00 15.86 -0.40
N TRP A 202 -5.87 16.11 0.27
CA TRP A 202 -5.46 15.30 1.41
C TRP A 202 -6.51 15.36 2.55
N PRO A 203 -6.99 14.20 3.04
CA PRO A 203 -7.97 14.15 4.11
C PRO A 203 -7.32 14.49 5.45
N GLN A 204 -7.79 15.59 6.05
CA GLN A 204 -7.17 16.21 7.23
C GLN A 204 -7.34 15.38 8.51
N ASP A 205 -8.38 14.57 8.56
CA ASP A 205 -8.76 13.78 9.72
C ASP A 205 -9.23 12.36 9.30
N PRO A 206 -9.30 11.40 10.25
CA PRO A 206 -9.68 10.03 9.94
C PRO A 206 -11.08 9.90 9.33
N HIS A 207 -12.05 10.74 9.76
CA HIS A 207 -13.41 10.67 9.25
C HIS A 207 -13.47 11.10 7.78
N SER A 208 -12.82 12.22 7.45
CA SER A 208 -12.68 12.67 6.06
C SER A 208 -11.97 11.63 5.18
N PHE A 209 -10.98 10.91 5.73
CA PHE A 209 -10.30 9.83 5.03
C PHE A 209 -11.23 8.64 4.75
N PHE A 210 -12.05 8.24 5.72
CA PHE A 210 -13.03 7.16 5.51
C PHE A 210 -14.11 7.54 4.49
N ILE A 211 -14.58 8.80 4.48
CA ILE A 211 -15.51 9.27 3.44
C ILE A 211 -14.88 9.16 2.05
N ALA A 212 -13.60 9.54 1.91
CA ALA A 212 -12.90 9.41 0.64
C ALA A 212 -12.78 7.94 0.19
N LEU A 213 -12.46 7.02 1.12
CA LEU A 213 -12.43 5.58 0.85
C LEU A 213 -13.80 5.04 0.44
N GLU A 214 -14.88 5.39 1.15
CA GLU A 214 -16.25 5.02 0.80
C GLU A 214 -16.63 5.52 -0.60
N GLY A 215 -16.16 6.70 -0.98
CA GLY A 215 -16.30 7.23 -2.33
C GLY A 215 -15.64 6.35 -3.40
N GLN A 216 -14.42 5.87 -3.15
CA GLN A 216 -13.73 4.95 -4.05
C GLN A 216 -14.40 3.56 -4.09
N GLU A 217 -14.89 3.05 -2.97
CA GLU A 217 -15.66 1.79 -2.92
C GLU A 217 -16.98 1.91 -3.67
N ALA A 218 -17.69 3.03 -3.55
CA ALA A 218 -18.92 3.30 -4.29
C ALA A 218 -18.66 3.38 -5.80
N LEU A 219 -17.55 4.03 -6.20
CA LEU A 219 -17.11 4.04 -7.59
C LEU A 219 -16.82 2.62 -8.08
N TRP A 220 -16.06 1.83 -7.30
CA TRP A 220 -15.77 0.44 -7.60
C TRP A 220 -17.06 -0.38 -7.81
N ALA A 221 -18.00 -0.29 -6.87
CA ALA A 221 -19.27 -1.00 -6.95
C ALA A 221 -20.11 -0.57 -8.16
N THR A 222 -20.02 0.70 -8.55
CA THR A 222 -20.68 1.24 -9.75
C THR A 222 -20.08 0.64 -11.02
N LEU A 223 -18.75 0.65 -11.15
CA LEU A 223 -18.07 0.07 -12.31
C LEU A 223 -18.25 -1.45 -12.41
N ALA A 224 -18.29 -2.15 -11.27
CA ALA A 224 -18.58 -3.57 -11.20
C ALA A 224 -20.01 -3.89 -11.67
N LYS A 225 -21.01 -3.10 -11.26
CA LYS A 225 -22.40 -3.23 -11.74
C LYS A 225 -22.54 -3.00 -13.25
N MET A 226 -21.68 -2.16 -13.82
CA MET A 226 -21.59 -1.93 -15.27
C MET A 226 -20.83 -3.04 -16.01
N ASN A 227 -20.37 -4.08 -15.31
CA ASN A 227 -19.56 -5.18 -15.85
C ASN A 227 -18.21 -4.72 -16.44
N TRP A 228 -17.60 -3.66 -15.91
CA TRP A 228 -16.26 -3.25 -16.36
C TRP A 228 -15.16 -4.18 -15.81
N PHE A 229 -15.43 -4.86 -14.70
CA PHE A 229 -14.63 -5.93 -14.09
C PHE A 229 -15.49 -6.72 -13.10
N HIS A 230 -14.99 -7.86 -12.60
CA HIS A 230 -15.74 -8.77 -11.72
C HIS A 230 -15.11 -8.99 -10.33
N GLU A 231 -13.80 -8.82 -10.20
CA GLU A 231 -13.07 -9.14 -8.98
C GLU A 231 -12.29 -7.93 -8.47
N MET A 232 -11.99 -7.91 -7.16
CA MET A 232 -11.11 -6.91 -6.56
C MET A 232 -9.66 -7.39 -6.65
N ASP A 233 -9.07 -7.16 -7.81
CA ASP A 233 -7.70 -7.52 -8.14
C ASP A 233 -6.89 -6.31 -8.64
N THR A 234 -5.65 -6.57 -9.05
CA THR A 234 -4.77 -5.57 -9.67
C THR A 234 -5.44 -4.85 -10.85
N PHE A 235 -6.23 -5.56 -11.66
CA PHE A 235 -6.92 -4.98 -12.80
C PHE A 235 -7.96 -3.94 -12.35
N SER A 236 -8.82 -4.29 -11.39
CA SER A 236 -9.86 -3.40 -10.88
C SER A 236 -9.29 -2.13 -10.24
N VAL A 237 -8.16 -2.23 -9.53
CA VAL A 237 -7.51 -1.08 -8.89
C VAL A 237 -6.83 -0.19 -9.92
N THR A 238 -6.19 -0.77 -10.95
CA THR A 238 -5.67 -0.01 -12.09
C THR A 238 -6.80 0.65 -12.89
N MET A 239 -7.97 0.00 -13.01
CA MET A 239 -9.16 0.59 -13.63
C MET A 239 -9.62 1.82 -12.84
N LEU A 240 -9.77 1.70 -11.51
CA LEU A 240 -10.12 2.84 -10.64
C LEU A 240 -9.12 3.99 -10.78
N TRP A 241 -7.82 3.69 -10.81
CA TRP A 241 -6.78 4.70 -11.04
C TRP A 241 -6.95 5.43 -12.37
N CYS A 242 -7.18 4.68 -13.46
CA CYS A 242 -7.38 5.25 -14.79
C CYS A 242 -8.65 6.09 -14.87
N VAL A 243 -9.71 5.66 -14.19
CA VAL A 243 -10.99 6.39 -14.07
C VAL A 243 -10.83 7.65 -13.24
N ALA A 244 -10.16 7.59 -12.08
CA ALA A 244 -9.89 8.75 -11.24
C ALA A 244 -9.09 9.82 -12.00
N ALA A 245 -8.07 9.41 -12.74
CA ALA A 245 -7.28 10.30 -13.61
C ALA A 245 -8.10 10.88 -14.78
N ALA A 246 -9.19 10.23 -15.20
CA ALA A 246 -10.07 10.66 -16.28
C ALA A 246 -11.41 11.25 -15.78
N HIS A 247 -11.61 11.36 -14.46
CA HIS A 247 -12.90 11.62 -13.83
C HIS A 247 -13.65 12.85 -14.39
N PRO A 248 -13.00 14.00 -14.67
CA PRO A 248 -13.68 15.15 -15.27
C PRO A 248 -14.29 14.87 -16.65
N LEU A 249 -13.74 13.93 -17.41
CA LEU A 249 -14.21 13.57 -18.75
C LEU A 249 -15.33 12.53 -18.72
N LEU A 250 -15.53 11.85 -17.59
CA LEU A 250 -16.51 10.78 -17.43
C LEU A 250 -17.84 11.29 -16.84
N LEU A 251 -17.82 12.36 -16.05
CA LEU A 251 -19.01 12.96 -15.45
C LEU A 251 -20.15 13.25 -16.46
N PRO A 252 -19.90 13.83 -17.65
CA PRO A 252 -20.96 14.08 -18.62
C PRO A 252 -21.58 12.80 -19.20
N ARG A 253 -20.78 11.72 -19.32
CA ARG A 253 -21.23 10.44 -19.89
C ARG A 253 -22.09 9.65 -18.91
N PHE A 254 -21.69 9.64 -17.64
CA PHE A 254 -22.52 9.06 -16.58
C PHE A 254 -23.86 9.81 -16.45
N ALA A 255 -23.89 11.12 -16.63
CA ALA A 255 -25.12 11.91 -16.65
C ALA A 255 -26.03 11.59 -17.87
N GLN A 256 -25.47 11.01 -18.94
CA GLN A 256 -26.18 10.60 -20.15
C GLN A 256 -26.53 9.11 -20.16
N GLU A 257 -26.28 8.40 -19.05
CA GLU A 257 -26.50 6.96 -18.91
C GLU A 257 -25.69 6.10 -19.92
N GLU A 258 -24.57 6.63 -20.42
CA GLU A 258 -23.63 5.86 -21.25
C GLU A 258 -22.70 5.03 -20.36
N TYR A 259 -23.02 3.76 -20.18
CA TYR A 259 -22.35 2.87 -19.23
C TYR A 259 -21.28 1.95 -19.83
N ASP A 260 -21.03 2.03 -21.14
CA ASP A 260 -19.95 1.26 -21.77
C ASP A 260 -18.58 1.81 -21.37
N CYS A 261 -17.66 0.90 -21.04
CA CYS A 261 -16.28 1.28 -20.74
C CYS A 261 -15.63 1.94 -21.97
N PRO A 262 -15.19 3.21 -21.86
CA PRO A 262 -14.55 3.89 -22.99
C PRO A 262 -13.31 3.10 -23.45
N PRO A 263 -13.17 2.81 -24.77
CA PRO A 263 -12.05 2.02 -25.28
C PRO A 263 -10.67 2.57 -24.86
N GLY A 264 -10.55 3.89 -24.77
CA GLY A 264 -9.31 4.55 -24.32
C GLY A 264 -8.95 4.25 -22.86
N ILE A 265 -9.93 4.06 -21.97
CA ILE A 265 -9.68 3.69 -20.57
C ILE A 265 -9.22 2.24 -20.50
N LEU A 266 -9.95 1.33 -21.15
CA LEU A 266 -9.59 -0.08 -21.18
C LEU A 266 -8.19 -0.30 -21.78
N GLN A 267 -7.89 0.38 -22.90
CA GLN A 267 -6.57 0.35 -23.51
C GLN A 267 -5.48 0.89 -22.57
N ARG A 268 -5.77 1.96 -21.80
CA ARG A 268 -4.83 2.50 -20.82
C ARG A 268 -4.58 1.51 -19.69
N VAL A 269 -5.61 0.84 -19.19
CA VAL A 269 -5.47 -0.22 -18.17
C VAL A 269 -4.58 -1.35 -18.67
N HIS A 270 -4.87 -1.93 -19.83
CA HIS A 270 -4.05 -3.00 -20.41
C HIS A 270 -2.61 -2.58 -20.67
N THR A 271 -2.41 -1.37 -21.20
CA THR A 271 -1.08 -0.80 -21.45
C THR A 271 -0.31 -0.63 -20.13
N THR A 272 -0.99 -0.14 -19.09
CA THR A 272 -0.41 0.06 -17.77
C THR A 272 0.00 -1.26 -17.16
N LEU A 273 -0.89 -2.26 -17.13
CA LEU A 273 -0.61 -3.59 -16.59
C LEU A 273 0.52 -4.30 -17.37
N SER A 274 0.53 -4.23 -18.70
CA SER A 274 1.63 -4.77 -19.51
C SER A 274 2.95 -4.07 -19.21
N THR A 275 2.93 -2.75 -19.02
CA THR A 275 4.12 -2.00 -18.63
C THR A 275 4.59 -2.43 -17.25
N GLN A 276 3.68 -2.61 -16.28
CA GLN A 276 4.03 -3.06 -14.93
C GLN A 276 4.66 -4.44 -14.91
N ALA A 277 4.10 -5.39 -15.67
CA ALA A 277 4.62 -6.75 -15.75
C ALA A 277 6.09 -6.80 -16.23
N ASN A 278 6.49 -5.81 -17.03
CA ASN A 278 7.85 -5.68 -17.55
C ASN A 278 8.71 -4.67 -16.78
N THR A 279 8.17 -4.03 -15.73
CA THR A 279 8.88 -3.00 -14.97
C THR A 279 9.54 -3.61 -13.75
N LEU A 280 10.87 -3.53 -13.69
CA LEU A 280 11.66 -3.87 -12.51
C LEU A 280 11.99 -2.58 -11.75
N ILE A 281 11.59 -2.51 -10.48
CA ILE A 281 11.98 -1.43 -9.57
C ILE A 281 12.94 -2.02 -8.54
N ASN A 282 14.21 -1.65 -8.66
CA ASN A 282 15.28 -2.17 -7.81
C ASN A 282 15.97 -1.04 -7.05
N LEU A 283 16.58 -1.39 -5.92
CA LEU A 283 17.52 -0.53 -5.21
C LEU A 283 18.93 -1.03 -5.53
N ILE A 284 19.82 -0.13 -5.96
CA ILE A 284 21.24 -0.43 -6.08
C ILE A 284 21.99 0.06 -4.84
N ASP A 285 23.02 -0.65 -4.39
CA ASP A 285 23.86 -0.24 -3.26
C ASP A 285 24.78 0.94 -3.58
#